data_AF-A0A367RTQ1-F1
#
_entry.id   AF-A0A367RTQ1-F1
#
_cell.length_a   1.000
_cell.length_b   1.000
_cell.length_c   1.000
_cell.angle_alpha   90.00
_cell.angle_beta   90.00
_cell.angle_gamma   90.00
#
_symmetry.space_group_name_H-M   'P 1'
#
loop_
_entity.id
_entity.type
_entity.pdbx_description
1 polymer ?
#
loop_
_entity_poly.entity_id
_entity_poly.type
_entity_poly.pdbx_seq_one_letter_code
_entity_poly.pdbx_strand_id
1 'polypeptide(L)'
;MSNINISLPGSMKVFIEEQVAEGGYSSVSEYLQELIVQHQKRKMQEKIEELLITGLESGETIEVNDEWWQQKRTHLIDLMHQEN
;
A
#
# COMPACT_ATOMS: atom_id res chain seq x y z
N MET A 1 17.52 -11.37 9.46
CA MET A 1 16.46 -11.92 8.59
C MET A 1 15.58 -12.83 9.42
N SER A 2 14.28 -12.87 9.13
CA SER A 2 13.35 -13.82 9.74
C SER A 2 13.10 -14.96 8.75
N ASN A 3 13.07 -16.20 9.23
CA ASN A 3 12.87 -17.37 8.37
C ASN A 3 11.38 -17.76 8.33
N ILE A 4 10.89 -18.08 7.14
CA ILE A 4 9.54 -18.60 6.91
C ILE A 4 9.69 -19.97 6.24
N ASN A 5 9.13 -21.02 6.85
CA ASN A 5 9.07 -22.36 6.27
C ASN A 5 7.71 -22.59 5.63
N ILE A 6 7.70 -23.04 4.38
CA ILE A 6 6.48 -23.27 3.59
C ILE A 6 6.60 -24.66 2.96
N SER A 7 5.57 -25.49 3.17
CA SER A 7 5.44 -26.77 2.47
C SER A 7 4.59 -26.56 1.22
N LEU A 8 5.13 -26.96 0.06
CA LEU A 8 4.45 -26.81 -1.23
C LEU A 8 4.31 -28.19 -1.91
N PRO A 9 3.24 -28.42 -2.68
CA PRO A 9 3.15 -29.56 -3.58
C PRO A 9 4.33 -29.60 -4.57
N GLY A 10 4.73 -30.79 -5.00
CA GLY A 10 5.85 -30.96 -5.93
C GLY A 10 5.67 -30.17 -7.24
N SER A 11 4.45 -30.07 -7.76
CA SER A 11 4.14 -29.27 -8.95
C SER A 11 4.43 -27.78 -8.77
N MET A 12 4.13 -27.21 -7.60
CA MET A 12 4.44 -25.81 -7.30
C MET A 12 5.94 -25.58 -7.18
N LYS A 13 6.68 -26.55 -6.61
CA LYS A 13 8.14 -26.47 -6.55
C LYS A 13 8.76 -26.42 -7.95
N VAL A 14 8.35 -27.33 -8.84
CA VAL A 14 8.85 -27.38 -10.23
C VAL A 14 8.56 -26.05 -10.94
N PHE A 15 7.33 -25.55 -10.84
CA PHE A 15 6.97 -24.26 -11.40
C PHE A 15 7.86 -23.11 -10.90
N ILE A 16 8.12 -23.06 -9.59
CA ILE A 16 8.98 -22.01 -9.01
C ILE A 16 10.43 -22.15 -9.51
N GLU A 17 10.96 -23.37 -9.62
CA GLU A 17 12.30 -23.62 -10.15
C GLU A 17 12.44 -23.16 -11.61
N GLU A 18 11.41 -23.40 -12.44
CA GLU A 18 11.34 -22.90 -13.82
C GLU A 18 11.33 -21.36 -13.85
N GLN A 19 10.49 -20.72 -13.03
CA GLN A 19 10.44 -19.25 -12.96
C GLN A 19 11.75 -18.62 -12.47
N VAL A 20 12.44 -19.27 -11.54
CA VAL A 20 13.78 -18.85 -11.09
C VAL A 20 14.78 -18.90 -12.25
N ALA A 21 14.79 -19.99 -13.02
CA ALA A 21 15.68 -20.16 -14.16
C ALA A 21 15.37 -19.18 -15.31
N GLU A 22 14.10 -19.00 -15.65
CA GLU A 22 13.66 -18.08 -16.71
C GLU A 22 13.88 -16.61 -16.34
N GLY A 23 13.60 -16.25 -15.09
CA GLY A 23 13.73 -14.88 -14.58
C GLY A 23 15.16 -14.47 -14.20
N GLY A 24 16.13 -15.40 -14.28
CA GLY A 24 17.52 -15.13 -13.93
C GLY A 24 17.76 -14.88 -12.43
N TYR A 25 16.90 -15.41 -11.57
CA TYR A 25 17.03 -15.27 -10.12
C TYR A 25 18.11 -16.21 -9.59
N SER A 26 18.80 -15.79 -8.53
CA SER A 26 19.87 -16.57 -7.89
C SER A 26 19.32 -17.64 -6.94
N SER A 27 18.07 -17.49 -6.50
CA SER A 27 17.41 -18.45 -5.61
C SER A 27 15.88 -18.33 -5.62
N VAL A 28 15.21 -19.38 -5.14
CA VAL A 28 13.76 -19.37 -4.86
C VAL A 28 13.39 -18.26 -3.86
N SER A 29 14.23 -18.04 -2.84
CA SER A 29 13.98 -17.01 -1.83
C SER A 29 14.01 -15.60 -2.42
N GLU A 30 14.86 -15.34 -3.40
CA GLU A 30 14.92 -14.07 -4.11
C GLU A 30 13.65 -13.85 -4.94
N TYR A 31 13.26 -14.85 -5.74
CA TYR A 31 12.02 -14.81 -6.52
C TYR A 31 10.78 -14.55 -5.64
N LEU A 32 10.66 -15.28 -4.53
CA LEU A 32 9.52 -15.10 -3.61
C LEU A 32 9.54 -13.73 -2.91
N GLN A 33 10.70 -13.18 -2.57
CA GLN A 33 10.82 -11.83 -2.00
C GLN A 33 10.33 -10.78 -2.98
N GLU A 34 10.73 -10.88 -4.25
CA GLU A 34 10.29 -9.98 -5.30
C GLU A 34 8.77 -10.04 -5.48
N LEU A 35 8.17 -11.24 -5.51
CA LEU A 35 6.71 -11.41 -5.54
C LEU A 35 6.01 -10.74 -4.36
N ILE A 36 6.58 -10.80 -3.15
CA ILE A 36 6.03 -10.14 -1.96
C ILE A 36 6.10 -8.63 -2.12
N VAL A 37 7.22 -8.07 -2.58
CA VAL A 37 7.38 -6.62 -2.81
C VAL A 37 6.36 -6.15 -3.85
N GLN A 38 6.20 -6.87 -4.96
CA GLN A 38 5.21 -6.55 -5.98
C GLN A 38 3.79 -6.64 -5.44
N HIS A 39 3.49 -7.64 -4.61
CA HIS A 39 2.19 -7.77 -3.97
C HIS A 39 1.91 -6.60 -3.01
N GLN A 40 2.88 -6.20 -2.20
CA GLN A 40 2.77 -5.03 -1.31
C GLN A 40 2.52 -3.75 -2.09
N LYS A 41 3.24 -3.55 -3.21
CA LYS A 41 3.03 -2.40 -4.08
C LYS A 41 1.61 -2.37 -4.65
N ARG A 42 1.10 -3.51 -5.12
CA ARG A 42 -0.28 -3.62 -5.63
C ARG A 42 -1.31 -3.33 -4.54
N LYS A 43 -1.11 -3.88 -3.33
CA LYS A 43 -2.00 -3.59 -2.18
C LYS A 43 -2.00 -2.12 -1.78
N MET A 44 -0.84 -1.45 -1.84
CA MET A 44 -0.75 -0.02 -1.60
C MET A 44 -1.52 0.77 -2.66
N GLN A 45 -1.37 0.39 -3.93
CA GLN A 45 -2.08 1.04 -5.04
C GLN A 45 -3.60 0.88 -4.89
N GLU A 46 -4.09 -0.33 -4.62
CA GLU A 46 -5.51 -0.61 -4.35
C GLU A 46 -6.05 0.31 -3.23
N LYS A 47 -5.30 0.45 -2.13
CA LYS A 47 -5.67 1.33 -1.02
C LYS A 47 -5.72 2.81 -1.42
N ILE A 48 -4.78 3.28 -2.24
CA ILE A 48 -4.78 4.67 -2.72
C ILE A 48 -6.00 4.91 -3.61
N GLU A 49 -6.33 3.98 -4.50
CA GLU A 49 -7.51 4.08 -5.37
C GLU A 49 -8.81 4.14 -4.56
N GLU A 50 -8.96 3.30 -3.53
CA GLU A 50 -10.11 3.37 -2.62
C GLU A 50 -10.22 4.73 -1.92
N LEU A 51 -9.10 5.30 -1.46
CA LEU A 51 -9.08 6.63 -0.83
C LEU A 51 -9.42 7.74 -1.82
N LEU A 52 -8.96 7.64 -3.06
CA LEU A 52 -9.30 8.60 -4.12
C LEU A 52 -10.78 8.57 -4.45
N ILE A 53 -11.37 7.37 -4.59
CA ILE A 53 -12.83 7.21 -4.79
C ILE A 53 -13.58 7.82 -3.61
N THR A 54 -13.17 7.51 -2.37
CA THR A 54 -13.77 8.11 -1.17
C THR A 54 -13.69 9.63 -1.20
N GLY A 55 -12.57 10.20 -1.66
CA GLY A 55 -12.39 11.64 -1.81
C GLY A 55 -13.31 12.24 -2.89
N LEU A 56 -13.49 11.56 -4.02
CA LEU A 56 -14.42 11.98 -5.08
C LEU A 56 -15.87 11.92 -4.63
N GLU A 57 -16.22 10.96 -3.77
CA GLU A 57 -17.55 10.79 -3.20
C GLU A 57 -17.78 11.64 -1.94
N SER A 58 -16.77 12.39 -1.48
CA SER A 58 -16.81 13.11 -0.19
C SER A 58 -17.70 14.36 -0.17
N GLY A 59 -18.29 14.73 -1.30
CA GLY A 59 -19.25 15.83 -1.42
C GLY A 59 -18.84 16.86 -2.46
N GLU A 60 -19.38 18.07 -2.33
CA GLU A 60 -19.11 19.15 -3.28
C GLU A 60 -17.67 19.64 -3.17
N THR A 61 -17.07 19.91 -4.33
CA THR A 61 -15.74 20.51 -4.40
C THR A 61 -15.79 21.93 -3.87
N ILE A 62 -14.92 22.24 -2.90
CA ILE A 62 -14.74 23.60 -2.39
C ILE A 62 -13.44 24.20 -2.94
N GLU A 63 -13.44 25.50 -3.19
CA GLU A 63 -12.21 26.21 -3.50
C GLU A 63 -11.37 26.36 -2.23
N VAL A 64 -10.14 25.85 -2.27
CA VAL A 64 -9.19 25.95 -1.17
C VAL A 64 -8.28 27.14 -1.43
N ASN A 65 -8.55 28.26 -0.75
CA ASN A 65 -7.74 29.48 -0.79
C ASN A 65 -7.04 29.73 0.57
N ASP A 66 -6.22 30.79 0.64
CA ASP A 66 -5.47 31.11 1.85
C ASP A 66 -6.37 31.42 3.06
N GLU A 67 -7.51 32.09 2.83
CA GLU A 67 -8.46 32.42 3.88
C GLU A 67 -9.10 31.14 4.47
N TRP A 68 -9.52 30.22 3.61
CA TRP A 68 -10.05 28.91 4.01
C TRP A 68 -9.04 28.15 4.89
N TRP A 69 -7.75 28.16 4.50
CA TRP A 69 -6.70 27.52 5.28
C TRP A 69 -6.49 28.16 6.65
N GLN A 70 -6.57 29.49 6.77
CA GLN A 70 -6.49 30.17 8.07
C GLN A 70 -7.67 29.79 8.95
N GLN A 71 -8.89 29.88 8.43
CA GLN A 71 -10.11 29.51 9.16
C GLN A 71 -10.07 28.06 9.64
N LYS A 72 -9.63 27.12 8.78
CA LYS A 72 -9.51 25.70 9.13
C LYS A 72 -8.51 25.47 10.26
N ARG A 73 -7.36 26.14 10.24
CA ARG A 73 -6.35 26.04 11.31
C ARG A 73 -6.86 26.57 12.64
N THR A 74 -7.47 27.76 12.65
CA THR A 74 -8.05 28.34 13.87
C THR A 74 -9.10 27.40 14.46
N HIS A 75 -9.99 26.86 13.64
CA HIS A 75 -11.00 25.91 14.09
C HIS A 75 -10.41 24.64 14.72
N LEU A 76 -9.34 24.07 14.13
CA LEU A 76 -8.67 22.89 14.69
C LEU A 76 -7.98 23.19 16.03
N ILE A 77 -7.37 24.37 16.17
CA ILE A 77 -6.75 24.81 17.42
C ILE A 77 -7.81 24.98 18.52
N ASP A 78 -8.95 25.60 18.19
CA ASP A 78 -10.05 25.78 19.14
C ASP A 78 -10.63 24.45 19.62
N LEU A 79 -10.78 23.47 18.72
CA LEU A 79 -11.22 22.11 19.08
C LEU A 79 -10.26 21.44 20.07
N MET A 80 -8.94 21.56 19.84
CA MET A 80 -7.93 21.00 20.75
C MET A 80 -7.92 21.66 22.13
N HIS A 81 -8.34 22.93 22.23
CA HIS A 81 -8.49 23.63 23.50
C HIS A 81 -9.78 23.29 24.25
N GLN A 82 -10.80 22.72 23.58
CA GLN A 82 -12.05 22.28 24.19
C GLN A 82 -12.01 20.84 24.74
N GLU A 83 -11.07 20.01 24.27
CA GLU A 83 -10.88 18.63 24.74
C GLU A 83 -9.95 18.49 25.97
N ASN A 84 -9.36 19.60 26.45
CA ASN A 84 -8.54 19.68 27.68
C ASN A 84 -9.29 20.41 28.79
#